data_AF-F9WNF2-F1
#
_entry.id   AF-F9WNF2-F1
#
_cell.length_a   1.000
_cell.length_b   1.000
_cell.length_c   1.000
_cell.angle_alpha   90.00
_cell.angle_beta   90.00
_cell.angle_gamma   90.00
#
_symmetry.space_group_name_H-M   'P 1'
#
loop_
_entity.id
_entity.type
_entity.pdbx_description
1 polymer ?
#
loop_
_entity_poly.entity_id
_entity_poly.type
_entity_poly.pdbx_seq_one_letter_code
_entity_poly.pdbx_strand_id
1 'polypeptide(L)'
;MRLRTVWLLVCCSVCASALAVQEGDVVTDPMDFVNVSFHKLKLKECATALLCLWLELVQLPRKRMIERIDMVFQQVRSTINVTKERAMLEKDETFTNLNDARVVLRTVHSKLNGAELLNDKLNENKVKLLNELAKEGAVVGQVNNALLAISTAALVVYKYNDQLVSLSNVKRMVMERNNFSLGQQIATNATELIVKTWWNKNTSFLIQNLQTLINESSDICSKHAENMKQQSWISRYTNRTYSDVIRLASSGRSDLVKYMETVGSVDGLDGRHRNVSASLVKLLPTGNVSRIINATARDIVELQEIKTQLQKEK
;
A
#
# COMPACT_ATOMS: atom_id res chain seq x y z
N MET A 1 -5.83 -20.05 -65.64
CA MET A 1 -5.99 -20.83 -64.40
C MET A 1 -4.98 -20.52 -63.27
N ARG A 2 -3.89 -19.78 -63.53
CA ARG A 2 -2.85 -19.47 -62.51
C ARG A 2 -3.04 -18.16 -61.71
N LEU A 3 -3.91 -17.25 -62.14
CA LEU A 3 -4.10 -15.95 -61.46
C LEU A 3 -5.08 -16.02 -60.25
N ARG A 4 -6.04 -16.94 -60.26
CA ARG A 4 -7.02 -17.11 -59.18
C ARG A 4 -6.45 -17.80 -57.94
N THR A 5 -5.45 -18.67 -58.11
CA THR A 5 -4.78 -19.38 -57.00
C THR A 5 -3.83 -18.48 -56.22
N VAL A 6 -3.24 -17.47 -56.86
CA VAL A 6 -2.34 -16.50 -56.20
C VAL A 6 -3.13 -15.57 -55.27
N TRP A 7 -4.33 -15.13 -55.67
CA TRP A 7 -5.19 -14.30 -54.82
C TRP A 7 -5.76 -15.05 -53.61
N LEU A 8 -6.05 -16.35 -53.75
CA LEU A 8 -6.45 -17.22 -52.63
C LEU A 8 -5.32 -17.41 -51.60
N LEU A 9 -4.07 -17.57 -52.06
CA LEU A 9 -2.90 -17.68 -51.17
C LEU A 9 -2.57 -16.37 -50.45
N VAL A 10 -2.77 -15.21 -51.09
CA VAL A 10 -2.59 -13.90 -50.44
C VAL A 10 -3.66 -13.65 -49.37
N CYS A 11 -4.92 -14.00 -49.62
CA CYS A 11 -5.97 -13.90 -48.59
C CYS A 11 -5.74 -14.84 -47.40
N CYS A 12 -5.20 -16.04 -47.61
CA CYS A 12 -4.81 -16.92 -46.49
C CYS A 12 -3.63 -16.36 -45.68
N SER A 13 -2.68 -15.66 -46.30
CA SER A 13 -1.58 -15.00 -45.57
C SER A 13 -2.03 -13.77 -44.78
N VAL A 14 -3.06 -13.05 -45.23
CA VAL A 14 -3.65 -11.91 -44.50
C VAL A 14 -4.57 -12.39 -43.37
N CYS A 15 -5.28 -13.51 -43.54
CA CYS A 15 -6.06 -14.11 -42.45
C CYS A 15 -5.17 -14.82 -41.40
N ALA A 16 -4.00 -15.36 -41.78
CA ALA A 16 -3.02 -15.91 -40.84
C ALA A 16 -2.26 -14.82 -40.07
N SER A 17 -2.08 -13.62 -40.66
CA SER A 17 -1.46 -12.48 -39.97
C SER A 17 -2.46 -11.59 -39.20
N ALA A 18 -3.77 -11.70 -39.47
CA ALA A 18 -4.82 -11.13 -38.61
C ALA A 18 -5.15 -12.02 -37.38
N LEU A 19 -4.73 -13.28 -37.38
CA LEU A 19 -4.78 -14.20 -36.23
C LEU A 19 -3.45 -14.26 -35.45
N ALA A 20 -2.37 -13.66 -35.96
CA ALA A 20 -1.09 -13.50 -35.26
C ALA A 20 -0.96 -12.13 -34.55
N VAL A 21 -1.96 -11.25 -34.69
CA VAL A 21 -2.17 -10.05 -33.84
C VAL A 21 -3.36 -10.29 -32.91
N GLN A 22 -3.43 -11.49 -32.38
CA GLN A 22 -3.88 -11.75 -31.02
C GLN A 22 -2.69 -12.34 -30.27
N GLU A 23 -1.63 -11.54 -30.09
CA GLU A 23 -1.02 -11.55 -28.76
C GLU A 23 -2.12 -11.03 -27.85
N GLY A 24 -2.96 -11.97 -27.36
CA GLY A 24 -3.68 -11.74 -26.15
C GLY A 24 -2.68 -11.14 -25.18
N ASP A 25 -3.03 -10.03 -24.56
CA ASP A 25 -2.32 -9.44 -23.44
C ASP A 25 -2.17 -10.58 -22.42
N VAL A 26 -1.13 -11.42 -22.56
CA VAL A 26 -0.83 -12.50 -21.64
C VAL A 26 -0.40 -11.74 -20.43
N VAL A 27 -1.39 -11.52 -19.56
CA VAL A 27 -1.22 -10.88 -18.28
C VAL A 27 -0.14 -11.69 -17.57
N THR A 28 1.09 -11.20 -17.69
CA THR A 28 2.27 -11.92 -17.23
C THR A 28 2.20 -11.89 -15.72
N ASP A 29 2.24 -13.06 -15.09
CA ASP A 29 2.24 -13.11 -13.63
C ASP A 29 3.48 -12.35 -13.11
N PRO A 30 3.33 -11.46 -12.12
CA PRO A 30 4.45 -10.69 -11.59
C PRO A 30 5.62 -11.57 -11.10
N MET A 31 5.33 -12.77 -10.59
CA MET A 31 6.37 -13.72 -10.18
C MET A 31 7.18 -14.19 -11.37
N ASP A 32 6.51 -14.63 -12.44
CA ASP A 32 7.18 -15.10 -13.66
C ASP A 32 8.02 -13.99 -14.29
N PHE A 33 7.49 -12.76 -14.32
CA PHE A 33 8.22 -11.60 -14.81
C PHE A 33 9.50 -11.34 -14.01
N VAL A 34 9.42 -11.31 -12.67
CA VAL A 34 10.59 -11.09 -11.81
C VAL A 34 11.58 -12.24 -11.93
N ASN A 35 11.08 -13.48 -11.96
CA ASN A 35 11.87 -14.69 -12.09
C ASN A 35 12.72 -14.67 -13.38
N VAL A 36 12.08 -14.46 -14.54
CA VAL A 36 12.75 -14.37 -15.84
C VAL A 36 13.72 -13.20 -15.89
N SER A 37 13.33 -12.04 -15.32
CA SER A 37 14.16 -10.85 -15.32
C SER A 37 15.43 -11.04 -14.49
N PHE A 38 15.28 -11.52 -13.25
CA PHE A 38 16.39 -11.62 -12.29
C PHE A 38 17.40 -12.70 -12.68
N HIS A 39 16.98 -13.85 -13.21
CA HIS A 39 17.90 -14.92 -13.64
C HIS A 39 18.84 -14.50 -14.78
N LYS A 40 18.46 -13.49 -15.58
CA LYS A 40 19.29 -12.96 -16.66
C LYS A 40 20.31 -11.92 -16.18
N LEU A 41 20.19 -11.45 -14.95
CA LEU A 41 21.05 -10.40 -14.40
C LEU A 41 22.38 -10.98 -13.92
N LYS A 42 23.45 -10.22 -14.13
CA LYS A 42 24.72 -10.48 -13.45
C LYS A 42 24.65 -9.94 -12.01
N LEU A 43 25.64 -10.29 -11.18
CA LEU A 43 25.64 -10.00 -9.75
C LEU A 43 25.33 -8.53 -9.42
N LYS A 44 25.94 -7.57 -10.12
CA LYS A 44 25.81 -6.14 -9.81
C LYS A 44 24.41 -5.63 -10.12
N GLU A 45 23.89 -6.04 -11.27
CA GLU A 45 22.56 -5.76 -11.78
C GLU A 45 21.51 -6.38 -10.87
N CYS A 46 21.67 -7.65 -10.46
CA CYS A 46 20.74 -8.35 -9.56
C CYS A 46 20.66 -7.65 -8.20
N ALA A 47 21.80 -7.29 -7.62
CA ALA A 47 21.85 -6.59 -6.35
C ALA A 47 21.13 -5.23 -6.39
N THR A 48 21.35 -4.42 -7.43
CA THR A 48 20.66 -3.13 -7.58
C THR A 48 19.17 -3.34 -7.87
N ALA A 49 18.81 -4.27 -8.76
CA ALA A 49 17.42 -4.57 -9.09
C ALA A 49 16.62 -5.07 -7.89
N LEU A 50 17.22 -5.88 -7.02
CA LEU A 50 16.61 -6.34 -5.77
C LEU A 50 16.25 -5.15 -4.85
N LEU A 51 17.17 -4.21 -4.67
CA LEU A 51 16.91 -3.02 -3.85
C LEU A 51 15.85 -2.09 -4.45
N CYS A 52 15.86 -1.92 -5.78
CA CYS A 52 14.81 -1.19 -6.49
C CYS A 52 13.44 -1.87 -6.31
N LEU A 53 13.36 -3.18 -6.44
CA LEU A 53 12.12 -3.94 -6.23
C LEU A 53 11.59 -3.70 -4.81
N TRP A 54 12.45 -3.82 -3.81
CA TRP A 54 12.07 -3.60 -2.41
C TRP A 54 11.57 -2.17 -2.15
N LEU A 55 12.18 -1.17 -2.79
CA LEU A 55 11.74 0.23 -2.72
C LEU A 55 10.36 0.47 -3.34
N GLU A 56 9.98 -0.28 -4.38
CA GLU A 56 8.62 -0.20 -4.91
C GLU A 56 7.62 -0.94 -4.01
N LEU A 57 7.98 -2.14 -3.56
CA LEU A 57 7.12 -2.96 -2.70
C LEU A 57 6.81 -2.30 -1.35
N VAL A 58 7.79 -1.64 -0.72
CA VAL A 58 7.60 -0.95 0.57
C VAL A 58 6.58 0.19 0.50
N GLN A 59 6.26 0.69 -0.69
CA GLN A 59 5.25 1.72 -0.89
C GLN A 59 3.82 1.16 -1.00
N LEU A 60 3.65 -0.15 -1.23
CA LEU A 60 2.36 -0.77 -1.48
C LEU A 60 1.37 -0.62 -0.30
N PRO A 61 1.74 -0.89 0.97
CA PRO A 61 0.81 -0.68 2.08
C PRO A 61 0.31 0.77 2.20
N ARG A 62 1.15 1.76 1.86
CA ARG A 62 0.75 3.18 1.80
C ARG A 62 -0.24 3.44 0.67
N LYS A 63 0.04 2.94 -0.55
CA LYS A 63 -0.88 3.06 -1.70
C LYS A 63 -2.24 2.46 -1.36
N ARG A 64 -2.24 1.27 -0.76
CA ARG A 64 -3.47 0.59 -0.32
C ARG A 64 -4.24 1.39 0.74
N MET A 65 -3.52 2.01 1.68
CA MET A 65 -4.15 2.86 2.70
C MET A 65 -4.86 4.07 2.09
N ILE A 66 -4.24 4.72 1.10
CA ILE A 66 -4.84 5.85 0.38
C ILE A 66 -6.15 5.43 -0.29
N GLU A 67 -6.18 4.28 -0.98
CA GLU A 67 -7.39 3.76 -1.62
C GLU A 67 -8.48 3.39 -0.61
N ARG A 68 -8.09 2.87 0.55
CA ARG A 68 -9.02 2.36 1.55
C ARG A 68 -9.68 3.46 2.39
N ILE A 69 -9.01 4.59 2.57
CA ILE A 69 -9.41 5.58 3.57
C ILE A 69 -10.77 6.21 3.29
N ASP A 70 -11.11 6.42 2.02
CA ASP A 70 -12.39 7.01 1.63
C ASP A 70 -13.55 6.13 2.09
N MET A 71 -13.43 4.82 1.89
CA MET A 71 -14.44 3.86 2.32
C MET A 71 -14.59 3.81 3.84
N VAL A 72 -13.48 3.82 4.58
CA VAL A 72 -13.51 3.83 6.05
C VAL A 72 -14.23 5.07 6.56
N PHE A 73 -13.92 6.25 6.02
CA PHE A 73 -14.58 7.49 6.42
C PHE A 73 -16.06 7.54 6.00
N GLN A 74 -16.42 7.00 4.83
CA GLN A 74 -17.82 6.86 4.42
C GLN A 74 -18.61 5.94 5.36
N GLN A 75 -18.01 4.82 5.78
CA GLN A 75 -18.59 3.90 6.75
C GLN A 75 -18.77 4.55 8.13
N VAL A 76 -17.81 5.37 8.58
CA VAL A 76 -17.95 6.15 9.80
C VAL A 76 -19.13 7.13 9.67
N ARG A 77 -19.23 7.88 8.57
CA ARG A 77 -20.32 8.87 8.40
C ARG A 77 -21.69 8.24 8.30
N SER A 78 -21.82 7.06 7.70
CA SER A 78 -23.09 6.35 7.62
C SER A 78 -23.58 5.83 8.99
N THR A 79 -22.79 5.99 10.05
CA THR A 79 -23.18 5.67 11.43
C THR A 79 -24.42 6.42 11.88
N ILE A 80 -24.60 7.69 11.45
CA ILE A 80 -25.80 8.50 11.70
C ILE A 80 -26.24 9.12 10.38
N ASN A 81 -27.39 8.69 9.85
CA ASN A 81 -28.02 9.36 8.72
C ASN A 81 -28.86 10.54 9.24
N VAL A 82 -28.20 11.69 9.43
CA VAL A 82 -28.81 12.90 10.01
C VAL A 82 -30.10 13.29 9.28
N THR A 83 -30.11 13.25 7.95
CA THR A 83 -31.29 13.57 7.14
C THR A 83 -32.46 12.63 7.42
N LYS A 84 -32.20 11.32 7.46
CA LYS A 84 -33.22 10.32 7.77
C LYS A 84 -33.75 10.49 9.19
N GLU A 85 -32.86 10.67 10.17
CA GLU A 85 -33.22 10.83 11.58
C GLU A 85 -34.06 12.11 11.80
N ARG A 86 -33.69 13.22 11.16
CA ARG A 86 -34.48 14.47 11.21
C ARG A 86 -35.88 14.26 10.62
N ALA A 87 -36.00 13.57 9.48
CA ALA A 87 -37.29 13.28 8.85
C ALA A 87 -38.18 12.33 9.67
N MET A 88 -37.60 11.46 10.50
CA MET A 88 -38.37 10.60 11.42
C MET A 88 -38.94 11.42 12.58
N LEU A 89 -38.19 12.39 13.12
CA LEU A 89 -38.64 13.25 14.22
C LEU A 89 -39.78 14.19 13.82
N GLU A 90 -39.77 14.69 12.59
CA GLU A 90 -40.84 15.55 12.07
C GLU A 90 -42.19 14.82 11.93
N LYS A 91 -42.18 13.48 11.95
CA LYS A 91 -43.37 12.63 11.77
C LYS A 91 -43.79 11.88 13.05
N ASP A 92 -43.13 12.15 14.17
CA ASP A 92 -43.36 11.43 15.42
C ASP A 92 -44.54 12.03 16.20
N GLU A 93 -45.67 11.33 16.20
CA GLU A 93 -46.91 11.71 16.89
C GLU A 93 -47.04 11.05 18.29
N THR A 94 -46.02 10.35 18.80
CA THR A 94 -46.16 9.46 19.97
C THR A 94 -46.20 10.15 21.33
N PHE A 95 -45.94 11.46 21.41
CA PHE A 95 -45.85 12.14 22.69
C PHE A 95 -47.21 12.46 23.31
N THR A 96 -47.47 11.89 24.48
CA THR A 96 -48.71 12.11 25.28
C THR A 96 -48.63 13.32 26.22
N ASN A 97 -47.43 13.83 26.52
CA ASN A 97 -47.18 15.04 27.32
C ASN A 97 -46.33 16.04 26.54
N LEU A 98 -46.89 17.24 26.33
CA LEU A 98 -46.34 18.29 25.46
C LEU A 98 -45.02 18.90 25.99
N ASN A 99 -44.76 18.86 27.30
CA ASN A 99 -43.52 19.39 27.89
C ASN A 99 -42.36 18.40 27.76
N ASP A 100 -42.60 17.11 28.05
CA ASP A 100 -41.58 16.06 27.95
C ASP A 100 -41.18 15.86 26.47
N ALA A 101 -42.15 15.92 25.56
CA ALA A 101 -41.93 15.92 24.11
C ALA A 101 -40.95 17.00 23.66
N ARG A 102 -41.14 18.23 24.14
CA ARG A 102 -40.30 19.37 23.75
C ARG A 102 -38.88 19.23 24.25
N VAL A 103 -38.67 18.65 25.45
CA VAL A 103 -37.33 18.44 26.00
C VAL A 103 -36.59 17.36 25.20
N VAL A 104 -37.25 16.23 24.93
CA VAL A 104 -36.67 15.14 24.12
C VAL A 104 -36.36 15.62 22.71
N LEU A 105 -37.31 16.26 22.02
CA LEU A 105 -37.12 16.77 20.66
C LEU A 105 -35.99 17.80 20.56
N ARG A 106 -35.88 18.73 21.54
CA ARG A 106 -34.74 19.68 21.58
C ARG A 106 -33.41 18.96 21.76
N THR A 107 -33.36 17.96 22.63
CA THR A 107 -32.14 17.20 22.91
C THR A 107 -31.69 16.42 21.67
N VAL A 108 -32.63 15.72 21.02
CA VAL A 108 -32.37 14.99 19.79
C VAL A 108 -31.92 15.93 18.66
N HIS A 109 -32.59 17.07 18.49
CA HIS A 109 -32.21 18.06 17.46
C HIS A 109 -30.81 18.63 17.70
N SER A 110 -30.46 18.95 18.96
CA SER A 110 -29.11 19.40 19.32
C SER A 110 -28.05 18.35 18.99
N LYS A 111 -28.32 17.07 19.25
CA LYS A 111 -27.41 15.95 18.92
C LYS A 111 -27.25 15.74 17.42
N LEU A 112 -28.33 15.86 16.66
CA LEU A 112 -28.28 15.78 15.20
C LEU A 112 -27.45 16.92 14.58
N ASN A 113 -27.58 18.15 15.11
CA ASN A 113 -26.73 19.28 14.70
C ASN A 113 -25.25 19.03 15.05
N GLY A 114 -24.97 18.45 16.23
CA GLY A 114 -23.62 18.04 16.61
C GLY A 114 -23.03 16.99 15.66
N ALA A 115 -23.83 15.98 15.28
CA ALA A 115 -23.42 14.94 14.33
C ALA A 115 -23.15 15.51 12.92
N GLU A 116 -23.94 16.49 12.47
CA GLU A 116 -23.74 17.19 11.19
C GLU A 116 -22.39 17.93 11.18
N LEU A 117 -22.10 18.71 12.23
CA LEU A 117 -20.82 19.41 12.37
C LEU A 117 -19.61 18.44 12.43
N LEU A 118 -19.74 17.33 13.14
CA LEU A 118 -18.69 16.30 13.19
C LEU A 118 -18.47 15.65 11.82
N ASN A 119 -19.52 15.42 11.05
CA ASN A 119 -19.41 14.86 9.70
C ASN A 119 -18.59 15.78 8.77
N ASP A 120 -18.82 17.10 8.84
CA ASP A 120 -18.05 18.08 8.08
C ASP A 120 -16.58 18.08 8.48
N LYS A 121 -16.32 18.08 9.80
CA LYS A 121 -14.96 18.03 10.35
C LYS A 121 -14.22 16.74 9.97
N LEU A 122 -14.90 15.59 10.02
CA LEU A 122 -14.36 14.32 9.52
C LEU A 122 -14.04 14.39 8.03
N ASN A 123 -14.77 15.16 7.23
CA ASN A 123 -14.45 15.39 5.83
C ASN A 123 -13.20 16.22 5.61
N GLU A 124 -13.06 17.32 6.34
CA GLU A 124 -11.84 18.11 6.28
C GLU A 124 -10.61 17.29 6.71
N ASN A 125 -10.74 16.54 7.81
CA ASN A 125 -9.66 15.70 8.32
C ASN A 125 -9.29 14.58 7.34
N LYS A 126 -10.28 13.96 6.67
CA LYS A 126 -10.04 12.99 5.60
C LYS A 126 -9.19 13.59 4.47
N VAL A 127 -9.56 14.78 3.98
CA VAL A 127 -8.83 15.46 2.89
C VAL A 127 -7.40 15.80 3.33
N LYS A 128 -7.22 16.35 4.54
CA LYS A 128 -5.89 16.62 5.11
C LYS A 128 -5.06 15.34 5.21
N LEU A 129 -5.67 14.24 5.64
CA LEU A 129 -5.01 12.96 5.80
C LEU A 129 -4.57 12.35 4.47
N LEU A 130 -5.44 12.37 3.45
CA LEU A 130 -5.10 11.97 2.08
C LEU A 130 -3.93 12.79 1.52
N ASN A 131 -3.95 14.11 1.72
CA ASN A 131 -2.89 15.00 1.27
C ASN A 131 -1.55 14.72 1.97
N GLU A 132 -1.55 14.40 3.26
CA GLU A 132 -0.33 14.00 3.95
C GLU A 132 0.15 12.61 3.52
N LEU A 133 -0.75 11.64 3.35
CA LEU A 133 -0.41 10.28 2.91
C LEU A 133 0.17 10.24 1.48
N ALA A 134 -0.24 11.16 0.61
CA ALA A 134 0.31 11.29 -0.73
C ALA A 134 1.77 11.77 -0.75
N LYS A 135 2.28 12.34 0.34
CA LYS A 135 3.68 12.80 0.42
C LYS A 135 4.63 11.61 0.51
N GLU A 136 5.81 11.74 -0.10
CA GLU A 136 6.81 10.66 -0.15
C GLU A 136 7.26 10.19 1.25
N GLY A 137 7.28 11.06 2.26
CA GLY A 137 7.70 10.74 3.62
C GLY A 137 6.62 10.15 4.54
N ALA A 138 5.40 9.94 4.03
CA ALA A 138 4.32 9.38 4.84
C ALA A 138 4.58 7.92 5.20
N VAL A 139 4.38 7.60 6.49
CA VAL A 139 4.61 6.27 7.06
C VAL A 139 3.27 5.60 7.35
N VAL A 140 3.15 4.35 6.92
CA VAL A 140 2.05 3.45 7.28
C VAL A 140 2.65 2.21 7.93
N GLY A 141 2.08 1.77 9.05
CA GLY A 141 2.56 0.64 9.83
C GLY A 141 4.01 0.79 10.31
N GLN A 142 4.72 -0.33 10.36
CA GLN A 142 6.12 -0.40 10.83
C GLN A 142 7.12 -0.30 9.68
N VAL A 143 6.93 0.64 8.75
CA VAL A 143 7.76 0.77 7.55
C VAL A 143 9.25 0.98 7.84
N ASN A 144 9.59 1.54 9.00
CA ASN A 144 10.97 1.89 9.36
C ASN A 144 11.90 0.68 9.37
N ASN A 145 11.43 -0.49 9.82
CA ASN A 145 12.26 -1.70 9.83
C ASN A 145 12.55 -2.17 8.39
N ALA A 146 11.54 -2.14 7.52
CA ALA A 146 11.72 -2.46 6.10
C ALA A 146 12.66 -1.47 5.40
N LEU A 147 12.54 -0.16 5.67
CA LEU A 147 13.45 0.84 5.14
C LEU A 147 14.87 0.68 5.69
N LEU A 148 15.02 0.29 6.96
CA LEU A 148 16.31 0.02 7.58
C LEU A 148 17.00 -1.19 6.94
N ALA A 149 16.25 -2.25 6.61
CA ALA A 149 16.78 -3.40 5.89
C ALA A 149 17.29 -3.00 4.49
N ILE A 150 16.51 -2.20 3.75
CA ILE A 150 16.92 -1.68 2.43
C ILE A 150 18.15 -0.78 2.56
N SER A 151 18.16 0.18 3.49
CA SER A 151 19.27 1.12 3.66
C SER A 151 20.56 0.41 4.08
N THR A 152 20.47 -0.57 4.99
CA THR A 152 21.61 -1.36 5.45
C THR A 152 22.27 -2.13 4.30
N ALA A 153 21.46 -2.70 3.40
CA ALA A 153 21.95 -3.35 2.19
C ALA A 153 22.47 -2.33 1.15
N ALA A 154 21.82 -1.17 1.03
CA ALA A 154 22.20 -0.11 0.10
C ALA A 154 23.52 0.60 0.47
N LEU A 155 23.90 0.65 1.75
CA LEU A 155 25.12 1.30 2.21
C LEU A 155 26.39 0.61 1.66
N VAL A 156 27.07 1.30 0.73
CA VAL A 156 28.43 0.97 0.30
C VAL A 156 29.49 1.89 0.91
N VAL A 157 29.24 3.18 1.22
CA VAL A 157 30.24 4.06 1.90
C VAL A 157 29.64 5.17 2.81
N TYR A 158 28.32 5.25 3.05
CA TYR A 158 27.80 6.37 3.85
C TYR A 158 27.97 6.13 5.36
N LYS A 159 28.72 7.00 6.05
CA LYS A 159 28.75 7.05 7.51
C LYS A 159 27.32 7.17 8.03
N TYR A 160 26.96 6.23 8.90
CA TYR A 160 25.72 6.24 9.67
C TYR A 160 25.80 7.39 10.68
N ASN A 161 25.62 8.63 10.23
CA ASN A 161 25.18 9.67 11.14
C ASN A 161 23.68 9.45 11.36
N ASP A 162 23.18 9.76 12.54
CA ASP A 162 21.81 9.57 13.07
C ASP A 162 20.65 10.19 12.25
N GLN A 163 20.76 10.25 10.92
CA GLN A 163 19.70 10.67 10.03
C GLN A 163 18.58 9.63 10.07
N LEU A 164 17.39 10.13 10.40
CA LEU A 164 16.12 9.41 10.34
C LEU A 164 16.02 8.62 9.01
N VAL A 165 15.84 7.30 9.10
CA VAL A 165 15.59 6.46 7.93
C VAL A 165 14.25 6.89 7.32
N SER A 166 14.30 7.44 6.11
CA SER A 166 13.14 7.93 5.38
C SER A 166 13.15 7.38 3.95
N LEU A 167 11.97 7.24 3.33
CA LEU A 167 11.87 6.72 1.97
C LEU A 167 12.76 7.52 0.99
N SER A 168 12.75 8.85 1.06
CA SER A 168 13.55 9.71 0.19
C SER A 168 15.06 9.48 0.41
N ASN A 169 15.51 9.32 1.66
CA ASN A 169 16.92 9.02 1.96
C ASN A 169 17.33 7.64 1.43
N VAL A 170 16.52 6.61 1.65
CA VAL A 170 16.81 5.25 1.16
C VAL A 170 16.79 5.22 -0.38
N LYS A 171 15.82 5.88 -1.01
CA LYS A 171 15.73 6.02 -2.48
C LYS A 171 17.00 6.64 -3.04
N ARG A 172 17.50 7.73 -2.46
CA ARG A 172 18.76 8.36 -2.86
C ARG A 172 19.95 7.38 -2.76
N MET A 173 20.06 6.62 -1.69
CA MET A 173 21.13 5.62 -1.53
C MET A 173 21.10 4.54 -2.61
N VAL A 174 19.92 4.10 -3.03
CA VAL A 174 19.77 3.11 -4.10
C VAL A 174 20.04 3.73 -5.48
N MET A 175 19.64 4.99 -5.70
CA MET A 175 19.90 5.74 -6.93
C MET A 175 21.39 5.91 -7.24
N GLU A 176 22.23 6.04 -6.21
CA GLU A 176 23.70 6.18 -6.35
C GLU A 176 24.39 4.89 -6.83
N ARG A 177 23.66 3.78 -7.01
CA ARG A 177 24.21 2.50 -7.45
C ARG A 177 24.24 2.36 -8.97
N ASN A 178 25.28 1.67 -9.47
CA ASN A 178 25.32 1.28 -10.88
C ASN A 178 24.10 0.41 -11.24
N ASN A 179 23.65 0.54 -12.49
CA ASN A 179 22.48 -0.15 -13.05
C ASN A 179 21.15 0.21 -12.38
N PHE A 180 21.07 1.37 -11.69
CA PHE A 180 19.83 1.85 -11.09
C PHE A 180 18.69 1.95 -12.11
N SER A 181 18.93 2.52 -13.29
CA SER A 181 17.89 2.68 -14.31
C SER A 181 17.26 1.35 -14.74
N LEU A 182 18.08 0.32 -15.00
CA LEU A 182 17.60 -1.03 -15.32
C LEU A 182 16.84 -1.65 -14.14
N GLY A 183 17.41 -1.57 -12.93
CA GLY A 183 16.78 -2.11 -11.72
C GLY A 183 15.44 -1.44 -11.41
N GLN A 184 15.35 -0.12 -11.57
CA GLN A 184 14.12 0.65 -11.39
C GLN A 184 13.08 0.28 -12.44
N GLN A 185 13.47 0.12 -13.70
CA GLN A 185 12.54 -0.30 -14.75
C GLN A 185 11.92 -1.67 -14.45
N ILE A 186 12.74 -2.65 -14.05
CA ILE A 186 12.24 -3.98 -13.66
C ILE A 186 11.30 -3.86 -12.45
N ALA A 187 11.68 -3.09 -11.43
CA ALA A 187 10.87 -2.91 -10.22
C ALA A 187 9.52 -2.24 -10.51
N THR A 188 9.51 -1.19 -11.33
CA THR A 188 8.30 -0.48 -11.76
C THR A 188 7.38 -1.42 -12.53
N ASN A 189 7.90 -2.13 -13.54
CA ASN A 189 7.11 -3.07 -14.34
C ASN A 189 6.51 -4.18 -13.48
N ALA A 190 7.30 -4.78 -12.58
CA ALA A 190 6.80 -5.79 -11.65
C ALA A 190 5.67 -5.23 -10.77
N THR A 191 5.82 -4.01 -10.27
CA THR A 191 4.82 -3.36 -9.41
C THR A 191 3.56 -3.00 -10.18
N GLU A 192 3.66 -2.56 -11.42
CA GLU A 192 2.51 -2.33 -12.30
C GLU A 192 1.75 -3.63 -12.55
N LEU A 193 2.45 -4.74 -12.80
CA LEU A 193 1.84 -6.06 -12.94
C LEU A 193 1.15 -6.48 -11.63
N ILE A 194 1.77 -6.28 -10.45
CA ILE A 194 1.14 -6.56 -9.15
C ILE A 194 -0.16 -5.77 -9.00
N VAL A 195 -0.14 -4.47 -9.32
CA VAL A 195 -1.33 -3.60 -9.25
C VAL A 195 -2.41 -4.09 -10.23
N LYS A 196 -2.03 -4.49 -11.45
CA LYS A 196 -2.96 -4.99 -12.48
C LYS A 196 -3.58 -6.35 -12.12
N THR A 197 -2.85 -7.23 -11.42
CA THR A 197 -3.19 -8.66 -11.33
C THR A 197 -3.52 -9.16 -9.93
N TRP A 198 -2.68 -8.85 -8.95
CA TRP A 198 -2.80 -9.36 -7.58
C TRP A 198 -3.61 -8.40 -6.69
N TRP A 199 -3.60 -7.09 -6.98
CA TRP A 199 -4.12 -6.02 -6.12
C TRP A 199 -5.59 -6.13 -5.73
N ASN A 200 -6.41 -6.63 -6.67
CA ASN A 200 -7.86 -6.77 -6.53
C ASN A 200 -8.29 -8.18 -6.14
N LYS A 201 -7.34 -9.08 -5.89
CA LYS A 201 -7.62 -10.41 -5.32
C LYS A 201 -7.86 -10.28 -3.81
N ASN A 202 -8.19 -11.39 -3.17
CA ASN A 202 -8.35 -11.39 -1.71
C ASN A 202 -7.02 -10.99 -1.03
N THR A 203 -7.14 -10.32 0.13
CA THR A 203 -6.01 -9.75 0.85
C THR A 203 -4.94 -10.78 1.23
N SER A 204 -5.36 -11.98 1.66
CA SER A 204 -4.43 -13.05 2.03
C SER A 204 -3.59 -13.51 0.83
N PHE A 205 -4.21 -13.64 -0.34
CA PHE A 205 -3.52 -13.97 -1.60
C PHE A 205 -2.49 -12.89 -1.97
N LEU A 206 -2.87 -11.61 -1.89
CA LEU A 206 -1.94 -10.52 -2.17
C LEU A 206 -0.74 -10.54 -1.23
N ILE A 207 -0.97 -10.68 0.08
CA ILE A 207 0.11 -10.73 1.08
C ILE A 207 1.02 -11.93 0.82
N GLN A 208 0.45 -13.13 0.65
CA GLN A 208 1.22 -14.34 0.43
C GLN A 208 2.10 -14.22 -0.82
N ASN A 209 1.55 -13.73 -1.93
CA ASN A 209 2.33 -13.57 -3.17
C ASN A 209 3.42 -12.51 -3.05
N LEU A 210 3.16 -11.38 -2.37
CA LEU A 210 4.19 -10.37 -2.08
C LEU A 210 5.33 -10.94 -1.24
N GLN A 211 5.00 -11.73 -0.21
CA GLN A 211 5.98 -12.38 0.65
C GLN A 211 6.81 -13.41 -0.12
N THR A 212 6.18 -14.24 -0.94
CA THR A 212 6.88 -15.18 -1.84
C THR A 212 7.79 -14.43 -2.81
N LEU A 213 7.32 -13.33 -3.41
CA LEU A 213 8.09 -12.55 -4.39
C LEU A 213 9.37 -11.99 -3.77
N ILE A 214 9.28 -11.45 -2.55
CA ILE A 214 10.44 -10.94 -1.80
C ILE A 214 11.43 -12.06 -1.52
N ASN A 215 10.96 -13.24 -1.10
CA ASN A 215 11.81 -14.38 -0.80
C ASN A 215 12.50 -14.93 -2.05
N GLU A 216 11.75 -15.20 -3.11
CA GLU A 216 12.28 -15.78 -4.34
C GLU A 216 13.25 -14.83 -5.05
N SER A 217 12.91 -13.55 -5.19
CA SER A 217 13.82 -12.56 -5.77
C SER A 217 15.15 -12.45 -5.00
N SER A 218 15.10 -12.56 -3.67
CA SER A 218 16.29 -12.59 -2.81
C SER A 218 17.10 -13.87 -3.00
N ASP A 219 16.45 -15.01 -3.11
CA ASP A 219 17.10 -16.31 -3.29
C ASP A 219 17.79 -16.42 -4.65
N ILE A 220 17.16 -15.89 -5.72
CA ILE A 220 17.77 -15.80 -7.06
C ILE A 220 19.08 -15.01 -7.00
N CYS A 221 19.06 -13.80 -6.43
CA CYS A 221 20.29 -13.00 -6.31
C CYS A 221 21.32 -13.66 -5.38
N SER A 222 20.89 -14.35 -4.31
CA SER A 222 21.80 -15.06 -3.39
C SER A 222 22.59 -16.17 -4.10
N LYS A 223 21.95 -16.92 -5.01
CA LYS A 223 22.63 -17.93 -5.85
C LYS A 223 23.72 -17.32 -6.73
N HIS A 224 23.47 -16.13 -7.30
CA HIS A 224 24.50 -15.41 -8.07
C HIS A 224 25.72 -15.04 -7.20
N ALA A 225 25.53 -14.72 -5.93
CA ALA A 225 26.62 -14.40 -5.01
C ALA A 225 27.41 -15.64 -4.56
N GLU A 226 26.76 -16.79 -4.38
CA GLU A 226 27.42 -18.05 -4.00
C GLU A 226 28.29 -18.61 -5.12
N ASN A 227 27.84 -18.51 -6.37
CA ASN A 227 28.61 -18.96 -7.54
C ASN A 227 29.90 -18.16 -7.75
N MET A 228 30.06 -16.99 -7.12
CA MET A 228 31.29 -16.18 -7.16
C MET A 228 32.23 -16.41 -5.95
N LYS A 229 31.84 -17.20 -4.93
CA LYS A 229 32.66 -17.49 -3.74
C LYS A 229 33.95 -18.29 -4.03
N GLN A 230 34.16 -18.75 -5.27
CA GLN A 230 35.44 -19.37 -5.66
C GLN A 230 36.60 -18.37 -5.84
N GLN A 231 36.37 -17.06 -5.78
CA GLN A 231 37.47 -16.07 -5.85
C GLN A 231 37.46 -15.10 -4.66
N SER A 232 38.50 -15.23 -3.85
CA SER A 232 38.99 -14.30 -2.81
C SER A 232 38.34 -14.36 -1.42
N TRP A 233 39.01 -15.11 -0.54
CA TRP A 233 38.93 -15.02 0.92
C TRP A 233 39.70 -13.81 1.50
N ILE A 234 40.06 -12.82 0.66
CA ILE A 234 40.98 -11.74 1.03
C ILE A 234 40.40 -10.39 0.60
N SER A 235 39.54 -9.81 1.43
CA SER A 235 39.45 -8.34 1.58
C SER A 235 38.60 -8.05 2.81
N ARG A 236 39.23 -8.15 3.99
CA ARG A 236 38.69 -7.53 5.20
C ARG A 236 38.99 -6.04 5.09
N TYR A 237 37.93 -5.25 5.00
CA TYR A 237 37.94 -3.78 5.06
C TYR A 237 38.50 -3.07 3.83
N THR A 238 37.61 -2.61 2.93
CA THR A 238 37.58 -1.20 2.45
C THR A 238 36.51 -0.89 1.39
N ASN A 239 35.83 -1.86 0.78
CA ASN A 239 34.64 -1.59 -0.06
C ASN A 239 33.66 -2.77 0.00
N ARG A 240 32.40 -2.54 0.43
CA ARG A 240 31.36 -3.57 0.39
C ARG A 240 31.14 -4.01 -1.05
N THR A 241 31.27 -5.30 -1.31
CA THR A 241 31.06 -5.89 -2.64
C THR A 241 29.56 -5.99 -2.95
N TYR A 242 29.19 -6.19 -4.23
CA TYR A 242 27.79 -6.49 -4.57
C TYR A 242 27.31 -7.82 -3.94
N SER A 243 28.21 -8.74 -3.63
CA SER A 243 27.90 -9.94 -2.83
C SER A 243 27.52 -9.59 -1.39
N ASP A 244 28.15 -8.59 -0.76
CA ASP A 244 27.77 -8.11 0.56
C ASP A 244 26.39 -7.49 0.56
N VAL A 245 26.03 -6.77 -0.50
CA VAL A 245 24.71 -6.16 -0.67
C VAL A 245 23.62 -7.21 -0.69
N ILE A 246 23.81 -8.26 -1.49
CA ILE A 246 22.87 -9.39 -1.57
C ILE A 246 22.78 -10.12 -0.23
N ARG A 247 23.91 -10.36 0.44
CA ARG A 247 23.93 -11.01 1.76
C ARG A 247 23.16 -10.20 2.80
N LEU A 248 23.39 -8.88 2.84
CA LEU A 248 22.70 -7.99 3.78
C LEU A 248 21.21 -7.86 3.45
N ALA A 249 20.86 -7.75 2.17
CA ALA A 249 19.46 -7.82 1.73
C ALA A 249 18.84 -9.13 2.23
N SER A 250 19.41 -10.28 1.89
CA SER A 250 18.92 -11.59 2.35
C SER A 250 18.72 -11.65 3.88
N SER A 251 19.62 -11.08 4.68
CA SER A 251 19.46 -11.02 6.14
C SER A 251 18.32 -10.12 6.63
N GLY A 252 18.02 -9.03 5.91
CA GLY A 252 16.97 -8.08 6.25
C GLY A 252 15.59 -8.38 5.62
N ARG A 253 15.49 -9.41 4.76
CA ARG A 253 14.26 -9.70 4.00
C ARG A 253 13.03 -9.92 4.88
N SER A 254 13.21 -10.49 6.07
CA SER A 254 12.13 -10.78 7.01
C SER A 254 11.38 -9.53 7.44
N ASP A 255 12.07 -8.40 7.56
CA ASP A 255 11.45 -7.13 7.94
C ASP A 255 10.52 -6.62 6.84
N LEU A 256 10.91 -6.79 5.57
CA LEU A 256 10.07 -6.43 4.43
C LEU A 256 8.88 -7.40 4.26
N VAL A 257 9.11 -8.71 4.40
CA VAL A 257 8.07 -9.76 4.37
C VAL A 257 7.01 -9.49 5.44
N LYS A 258 7.45 -9.24 6.68
CA LYS A 258 6.55 -8.91 7.80
C LYS A 258 5.81 -7.60 7.54
N TYR A 259 6.48 -6.61 6.97
CA TYR A 259 5.85 -5.33 6.67
C TYR A 259 4.70 -5.45 5.65
N MET A 260 4.71 -6.43 4.74
CA MET A 260 3.58 -6.69 3.82
C MET A 260 2.28 -7.07 4.55
N GLU A 261 2.34 -7.58 5.78
CA GLU A 261 1.15 -7.84 6.62
C GLU A 261 0.37 -6.56 6.94
N THR A 262 1.01 -5.39 6.81
CA THR A 262 0.36 -4.08 6.94
C THR A 262 -0.79 -3.93 5.93
N VAL A 263 -0.71 -4.54 4.75
CA VAL A 263 -1.81 -4.59 3.78
C VAL A 263 -3.05 -5.23 4.40
N GLY A 264 -2.88 -6.31 5.16
CA GLY A 264 -3.95 -7.00 5.88
C GLY A 264 -4.58 -6.13 6.95
N SER A 265 -3.75 -5.42 7.69
CA SER A 265 -4.22 -4.46 8.70
C SER A 265 -4.99 -3.30 8.08
N VAL A 266 -4.58 -2.82 6.90
CA VAL A 266 -5.27 -1.77 6.14
C VAL A 266 -6.61 -2.26 5.62
N ASP A 267 -6.64 -3.41 4.94
CA ASP A 267 -7.88 -3.96 4.37
C ASP A 267 -8.89 -4.38 5.45
N GLY A 268 -8.40 -4.77 6.64
CA GLY A 268 -9.21 -5.07 7.81
C GLY A 268 -9.83 -3.83 8.49
N LEU A 269 -9.51 -2.61 8.05
CA LEU A 269 -10.18 -1.41 8.55
C LEU A 269 -11.65 -1.39 8.13
N ASP A 270 -12.52 -1.32 9.12
CA ASP A 270 -13.96 -1.14 8.96
C ASP A 270 -14.42 0.04 9.84
N GLY A 271 -14.92 1.09 9.20
CA GLY A 271 -15.43 2.30 9.85
C GLY A 271 -16.58 2.05 10.83
N ARG A 272 -17.25 0.91 10.72
CA ARG A 272 -18.37 0.51 11.59
C ARG A 272 -17.89 -0.10 12.90
N HIS A 273 -16.64 -0.53 12.99
CA HIS A 273 -16.09 -1.13 14.20
C HIS A 273 -15.82 -0.06 15.27
N ARG A 274 -16.14 -0.39 16.54
CA ARG A 274 -15.91 0.51 17.68
C ARG A 274 -14.43 0.88 17.88
N ASN A 275 -13.52 0.01 17.48
CA ASN A 275 -12.07 0.21 17.64
C ASN A 275 -11.39 0.80 16.40
N VAL A 276 -12.13 1.25 15.37
CA VAL A 276 -11.53 1.77 14.13
C VAL A 276 -10.59 2.96 14.39
N SER A 277 -10.92 3.81 15.37
CA SER A 277 -10.07 4.91 15.80
C SER A 277 -8.70 4.43 16.30
N ALA A 278 -8.67 3.41 17.17
CA ALA A 278 -7.44 2.81 17.67
C ALA A 278 -6.64 2.11 16.55
N SER A 279 -7.32 1.39 15.66
CA SER A 279 -6.69 0.73 14.50
C SER A 279 -6.04 1.74 13.56
N LEU A 280 -6.70 2.87 13.29
CA LEU A 280 -6.17 3.96 12.49
C LEU A 280 -4.93 4.61 13.14
N VAL A 281 -4.99 4.89 14.45
CA VAL A 281 -3.84 5.44 15.20
C VAL A 281 -2.65 4.48 15.17
N LYS A 282 -2.89 3.17 15.32
CA LYS A 282 -1.83 2.14 15.25
C LYS A 282 -1.18 2.08 13.87
N LEU A 283 -1.96 2.21 12.81
CA LEU A 283 -1.45 2.17 11.42
C LEU A 283 -0.72 3.45 11.01
N LEU A 284 -1.01 4.59 11.64
CA LEU A 284 -0.48 5.89 11.25
C LEU A 284 0.21 6.60 12.43
N PRO A 285 1.29 6.00 12.98
CA PRO A 285 1.77 6.34 14.33
C PRO A 285 2.54 7.67 14.41
N THR A 286 3.12 8.17 13.31
CA THR A 286 4.14 9.23 13.36
C THR A 286 3.84 10.44 12.48
N GLY A 287 4.45 11.59 12.82
CA GLY A 287 4.45 12.81 12.00
C GLY A 287 3.11 13.56 11.96
N ASN A 288 2.94 14.40 10.93
CA ASN A 288 1.71 15.18 10.72
C ASN A 288 0.46 14.31 10.57
N VAL A 289 0.63 13.13 9.97
CA VAL A 289 -0.40 12.10 9.84
C VAL A 289 -0.95 11.70 11.22
N SER A 290 -0.07 11.47 12.20
CA SER A 290 -0.44 11.12 13.58
C SER A 290 -1.26 12.22 14.28
N ARG A 291 -0.92 13.50 14.05
CA ARG A 291 -1.70 14.60 14.62
C ARG A 291 -3.12 14.65 14.04
N ILE A 292 -3.26 14.50 12.71
CA ILE A 292 -4.56 14.51 12.03
C ILE A 292 -5.38 13.28 12.47
N ILE A 293 -4.77 12.11 12.58
CA ILE A 293 -5.49 10.90 12.95
C ILE A 293 -5.94 10.92 14.41
N ASN A 294 -5.17 11.51 15.34
CA ASN A 294 -5.60 11.68 16.73
C ASN A 294 -6.78 12.64 16.88
N ALA A 295 -6.85 13.70 16.06
CA ALA A 295 -8.04 14.54 16.00
C ALA A 295 -9.24 13.77 15.43
N THR A 296 -9.04 13.09 14.30
CA THR A 296 -10.06 12.26 13.65
C THR A 296 -10.59 11.17 14.58
N ALA A 297 -9.71 10.49 15.31
CA ALA A 297 -10.05 9.42 16.23
C ALA A 297 -11.01 9.89 17.33
N ARG A 298 -10.81 11.12 17.85
CA ARG A 298 -11.73 11.73 18.81
C ARG A 298 -13.08 12.03 18.17
N ASP A 299 -13.09 12.64 16.99
CA ASP A 299 -14.33 12.95 16.27
C ASP A 299 -15.14 11.67 15.93
N ILE A 300 -14.47 10.55 15.60
CA ILE A 300 -15.11 9.24 15.39
C ILE A 300 -15.76 8.72 16.66
N VAL A 301 -15.05 8.78 17.80
CA VAL A 301 -15.57 8.31 19.09
C VAL A 301 -16.80 9.14 19.49
N GLU A 302 -16.71 10.46 19.35
CA GLU A 302 -17.83 11.36 19.65
C GLU A 302 -19.06 11.06 18.77
N LEU A 303 -18.87 10.83 17.48
CA LEU A 303 -19.97 10.44 16.58
C LEU A 303 -20.60 9.09 16.99
N GLN A 304 -19.80 8.12 17.44
CA GLN A 304 -20.30 6.84 17.95
C GLN A 304 -21.06 6.99 19.27
N GLU A 305 -20.63 7.91 20.13
CA GLU A 305 -21.33 8.25 21.37
C GLU A 305 -22.68 8.91 21.08
N ILE A 306 -22.74 9.89 20.18
CA ILE A 306 -23.99 10.53 19.77
C ILE A 306 -24.97 9.48 19.23
N LYS A 307 -24.50 8.55 18.39
CA LYS A 307 -25.34 7.44 17.90
C LYS A 307 -25.93 6.62 19.05
N THR A 308 -25.09 6.25 20.01
CA THR A 308 -25.51 5.45 21.17
C THR A 308 -26.53 6.19 22.02
N GLN A 309 -26.37 7.51 22.17
CA GLN A 309 -27.30 8.35 22.91
C GLN A 309 -28.64 8.52 22.17
N LEU A 310 -28.62 8.75 20.85
CA LEU A 310 -29.83 8.82 20.03
C LEU A 310 -30.65 7.53 20.08
N GLN A 311 -29.98 6.37 20.16
CA GLN A 311 -30.64 5.07 20.32
C GLN A 311 -31.32 4.87 21.68
N LYS A 312 -30.92 5.62 22.71
CA LYS A 312 -31.53 5.56 24.05
C LYS A 312 -32.73 6.50 24.20
N GLU A 313 -32.85 7.49 23.31
CA GLU A 313 -33.91 8.50 23.33
C GLU A 313 -35.10 8.14 22.43
N LYS A 314 -34.98 7.05 21.67
CA LYS A 314 -36.08 6.38 20.96
C LYS A 314 -36.69 5.31 21.85
#